data_AF-A0A2S5LCU7-F1
#
_entry.id   AF-A0A2S5LCU7-F1
#
_cell.length_a   1.000
_cell.length_b   1.000
_cell.length_c   1.000
_cell.angle_alpha   90.00
_cell.angle_beta   90.00
_cell.angle_gamma   90.00
#
_symmetry.space_group_name_H-M   'P 1'
#
loop_
_entity.id
_entity.type
_entity.pdbx_description
1 polymer ?
#
loop_
_entity_poly.entity_id
_entity_poly.type
_entity_poly.pdbx_seq_one_letter_code
_entity_poly.pdbx_strand_id
1 'polypeptide(L)'
;QRGDRRPSLSVNDGDKGVILHCFAGCDPRDVISAINGLCPNTRNEIADRPALHEQLAPKTTSAYARRLWRSAISVPGTIGEKFLRERGLPITPPASIRFLPSYRYDRRRPRSALPCLIAAAQAPTREIVGIQLTFLHPCGRRKADVEFPRRAIGPLGAAMLRLAPAAPARGGIAEGFEKAWAAQLLFGEPVWATLGADRFGVVNWPNEVTRVTIYADNDAPGLKAAREFRAAHPEVGVRIRFCAAEGQDFDKLYKTVSGDHGEALKRLIEE
;
A
#
# COMPACT_ATOMS: atom_id res chain seq x y z
N GLN A 1 -34.39 25.07 25.56
CA GLN A 1 -34.04 23.64 25.70
C GLN A 1 -35.18 22.80 25.14
N ARG A 2 -34.98 22.12 24.01
CA ARG A 2 -35.88 21.03 23.58
C ARG A 2 -35.17 19.73 23.96
N GLY A 3 -35.57 19.14 25.08
CA GLY A 3 -34.90 17.98 25.66
C GLY A 3 -35.42 16.68 25.03
N ASP A 4 -34.62 16.09 24.15
CA ASP A 4 -34.79 14.68 23.78
C ASP A 4 -34.03 13.81 24.79
N ARG A 5 -34.66 12.72 25.25
CA ARG A 5 -34.07 11.79 26.24
C ARG A 5 -33.17 10.74 25.58
N ARG A 6 -33.10 10.71 24.25
CA ARG A 6 -32.11 9.97 23.46
C ARG A 6 -31.34 10.97 22.60
N PRO A 7 -29.99 10.96 22.61
CA PRO A 7 -29.22 11.91 21.80
C PRO A 7 -29.56 11.70 20.33
N SER A 8 -30.22 12.69 19.73
CA SER A 8 -30.72 12.66 18.34
C SER A 8 -29.64 12.98 17.31
N LEU A 9 -28.45 13.39 17.75
CA LEU A 9 -27.29 13.69 16.92
C LEU A 9 -26.03 13.02 17.52
N SER A 10 -25.34 12.21 16.72
CA SER A 10 -23.99 11.73 17.01
C SER A 10 -22.96 12.62 16.33
N VAL A 11 -21.89 12.93 17.06
CA VAL A 11 -20.71 13.66 16.58
C VAL A 11 -19.50 12.77 16.86
N ASN A 12 -18.78 12.37 15.82
CA ASN A 12 -17.57 11.55 15.94
C ASN A 12 -16.44 12.19 15.14
N ASP A 13 -15.20 12.06 15.61
CA ASP A 13 -14.03 12.40 14.80
C ASP A 13 -13.78 11.27 13.79
N GLY A 14 -13.84 11.60 12.51
CA GLY A 14 -13.45 10.72 11.41
C GLY A 14 -12.09 11.09 10.86
N ASP A 15 -11.47 10.17 10.12
CA ASP A 15 -10.11 10.29 9.59
C ASP A 15 -9.88 11.52 8.68
N LYS A 16 -10.95 12.12 8.16
CA LYS A 16 -10.91 13.29 7.26
C LYS A 16 -11.73 14.48 7.76
N GLY A 17 -12.30 14.39 8.96
CA GLY A 17 -13.17 15.43 9.52
C GLY A 17 -14.24 14.87 10.45
N VAL A 18 -15.02 15.77 11.04
CA VAL A 18 -16.11 15.42 11.97
C VAL A 18 -17.26 14.75 11.20
N ILE A 19 -17.68 13.58 11.66
CA ILE A 19 -18.84 12.83 11.17
C ILE A 19 -20.04 13.18 12.03
N LEU A 20 -21.09 13.67 11.37
CA LEU A 20 -22.37 13.99 11.99
C LEU A 20 -23.42 12.97 11.52
N HIS A 21 -24.13 12.36 12.46
CA HIS A 21 -25.25 11.48 12.16
C HIS A 21 -26.48 11.87 12.97
N CYS A 22 -27.51 12.34 12.27
CA CYS A 22 -28.79 12.66 12.89
C CYS A 22 -29.69 11.42 12.87
N PHE A 23 -30.00 10.88 14.05
CA PHE A 23 -30.89 9.73 14.19
C PHE A 23 -32.37 10.07 13.94
N ALA A 24 -32.71 11.35 13.79
CA ALA A 24 -34.04 11.81 13.38
C ALA A 24 -34.21 11.89 11.85
N GLY A 25 -33.20 11.48 11.06
CA GLY A 25 -33.29 11.41 9.59
C GLY A 25 -33.01 12.70 8.84
N CYS A 26 -32.37 13.70 9.48
CA CYS A 26 -31.98 14.92 8.80
C CYS A 26 -30.84 14.68 7.81
N ASP A 27 -30.83 15.45 6.71
CA ASP A 27 -29.69 15.49 5.80
C ASP A 27 -28.47 16.10 6.53
N PRO A 28 -27.29 15.47 6.48
CA PRO A 28 -26.08 15.99 7.11
C PRO A 28 -25.71 17.42 6.69
N ARG A 29 -26.03 17.83 5.44
CA ARG A 29 -25.77 19.18 4.93
C ARG A 29 -26.61 20.23 5.64
N ASP A 30 -27.86 19.90 5.94
CA ASP A 30 -28.77 20.81 6.65
C ASP A 30 -28.34 21.00 8.10
N VAL A 31 -27.85 19.93 8.74
CA VAL A 31 -27.26 20.00 10.09
C VAL A 31 -26.02 20.88 10.10
N ILE A 32 -25.12 20.72 9.14
CA ILE A 32 -23.91 21.55 9.00
C ILE A 32 -24.27 23.00 8.71
N SER A 33 -25.26 23.25 7.84
CA SER A 33 -25.76 24.59 7.53
C SER A 33 -26.32 25.29 8.77
N ALA A 34 -27.12 24.57 9.57
CA ALA A 34 -27.66 25.08 10.82
C ALA A 34 -26.56 25.40 11.85
N ILE A 35 -25.55 24.51 11.99
CA ILE A 35 -24.39 24.76 12.87
C ILE A 35 -23.63 26.02 12.42
N ASN A 36 -23.38 26.17 11.12
CA ASN A 36 -22.70 27.35 10.58
C ASN A 36 -23.53 28.64 10.79
N GLY A 37 -24.87 28.54 10.77
CA GLY A 37 -25.77 29.65 11.03
C GLY A 37 -25.83 30.10 12.49
N LEU A 38 -25.52 29.21 13.44
CA LEU A 38 -25.50 29.52 14.87
C LEU A 38 -24.28 30.36 15.28
N CYS A 39 -23.15 30.21 14.58
CA CYS A 39 -21.93 30.99 14.84
C CYS A 39 -21.21 31.36 13.52
N PRO A 40 -21.66 32.42 12.82
CA PRO A 40 -21.10 32.81 11.51
C PRO A 40 -19.61 33.18 11.54
N ASN A 41 -19.11 33.62 12.71
CA ASN A 41 -17.76 34.18 12.86
C ASN A 41 -16.71 33.20 13.41
N THR A 42 -17.06 31.96 13.77
CA THR A 42 -16.10 31.00 14.34
C THR A 42 -15.08 30.50 13.31
N ARG A 43 -15.31 30.72 12.00
CA ARG A 43 -14.31 30.39 10.97
C ARG A 43 -13.01 31.19 11.10
N ASN A 44 -13.06 32.40 11.67
CA ASN A 44 -11.86 33.24 11.81
C ASN A 44 -11.08 32.96 13.10
N GLU A 45 -11.69 32.37 14.12
CA GLU A 45 -11.00 31.98 15.36
C GLU A 45 -10.42 30.55 15.33
N ILE A 46 -10.84 29.72 14.35
CA ILE A 46 -10.21 28.41 14.06
C ILE A 46 -9.13 28.57 12.97
N ALA A 47 -8.44 29.71 12.94
CA ALA A 47 -7.31 29.93 12.03
C ALA A 47 -5.99 29.34 12.56
N ASP A 48 -5.97 28.88 13.81
CA ASP A 48 -4.78 28.36 14.48
C ASP A 48 -4.97 26.90 14.93
N ARG A 49 -5.72 26.12 14.16
CA ARG A 49 -5.64 24.66 14.30
C ARG A 49 -4.28 24.27 13.73
N PRO A 50 -3.31 23.77 14.54
CA PRO A 50 -2.19 23.06 13.94
C PRO A 50 -2.81 22.02 13.02
N ALA A 51 -2.25 21.85 11.83
CA ALA A 51 -2.69 20.81 10.93
C ALA A 51 -2.87 19.54 11.78
N LEU A 52 -4.01 18.84 11.63
CA LEU A 52 -4.17 17.45 12.10
C LEU A 52 -3.22 16.52 11.31
N HIS A 53 -2.00 16.96 11.07
CA HIS A 53 -0.82 16.15 10.96
C HIS A 53 -0.30 15.90 12.37
N GLU A 54 -1.16 15.39 13.26
CA GLU A 54 -0.66 14.50 14.29
C GLU A 54 -0.03 13.34 13.51
N GLN A 55 1.28 13.44 13.28
CA GLN A 55 2.09 12.29 12.91
C GLN A 55 1.94 11.34 14.08
N LEU A 56 0.89 10.51 14.06
CA LEU A 56 0.66 9.43 15.00
C LEU A 56 2.03 8.77 15.17
N ALA A 57 2.59 8.89 16.38
CA ALA A 57 3.93 8.39 16.65
C ALA A 57 3.99 6.96 16.09
N PRO A 58 4.97 6.65 15.22
CA PRO A 58 4.92 5.44 14.44
C PRO A 58 4.82 4.26 15.40
N LYS A 59 3.78 3.42 15.23
CA LYS A 59 3.45 2.29 16.12
C LYS A 59 4.63 1.33 16.33
N THR A 60 5.64 1.40 15.45
CA THR A 60 6.87 0.63 15.46
C THR A 60 8.04 1.46 14.92
N THR A 61 9.27 1.09 15.25
CA THR A 61 10.47 1.87 14.93
C THR A 61 11.28 1.28 13.77
N SER A 62 12.06 2.12 13.07
CA SER A 62 13.03 1.66 12.06
C SER A 62 14.06 0.71 12.65
N ALA A 63 14.46 0.92 13.91
CA ALA A 63 15.36 0.02 14.63
C ALA A 63 14.78 -1.39 14.76
N TYR A 64 13.48 -1.50 15.07
CA TYR A 64 12.81 -2.80 15.14
C TYR A 64 12.72 -3.46 13.76
N ALA A 65 12.36 -2.71 12.72
CA ALA A 65 12.31 -3.20 11.34
C ALA A 65 13.68 -3.76 10.89
N ARG A 66 14.77 -3.03 11.14
CA ARG A 66 16.14 -3.49 10.84
C ARG A 66 16.54 -4.72 11.62
N ARG A 67 16.11 -4.86 12.88
CA ARG A 67 16.35 -6.08 13.66
C ARG A 67 15.71 -7.29 13.00
N LEU A 68 14.43 -7.19 12.64
CA LEU A 68 13.72 -8.26 11.94
C LEU A 68 14.36 -8.57 10.58
N TRP A 69 14.74 -7.55 9.83
CA TRP A 69 15.43 -7.70 8.54
C TRP A 69 16.75 -8.48 8.65
N ARG A 70 17.56 -8.19 9.67
CA ARG A 70 18.81 -8.90 9.95
C ARG A 70 18.59 -10.35 10.41
N SER A 71 17.50 -10.62 11.10
CA SER A 71 17.14 -11.99 11.54
C SER A 71 16.49 -12.84 10.45
N ALA A 72 16.13 -12.26 9.31
CA ALA A 72 15.49 -12.97 8.21
C ALA A 72 16.51 -13.70 7.33
N ILE A 73 16.08 -14.81 6.77
CA ILE A 73 16.87 -15.72 5.94
C ILE A 73 16.48 -15.60 4.46
N SER A 74 17.24 -16.28 3.58
CA SER A 74 16.90 -16.39 2.17
C SER A 74 15.59 -17.15 1.95
N VAL A 75 14.90 -16.85 0.85
CA VAL A 75 13.61 -17.50 0.51
C VAL A 75 13.75 -18.95 0.01
N PRO A 76 14.76 -19.34 -0.80
CA PRO A 76 14.92 -20.72 -1.25
C PRO A 76 14.99 -21.73 -0.10
N GLY A 77 14.34 -22.88 -0.27
CA GLY A 77 14.26 -23.94 0.74
C GLY A 77 13.25 -23.66 1.87
N THR A 78 12.43 -22.61 1.77
CA THR A 78 11.45 -22.24 2.80
C THR A 78 10.00 -22.35 2.30
N ILE A 79 9.03 -22.19 3.20
CA ILE A 79 7.60 -22.05 2.84
C ILE A 79 7.37 -20.85 1.91
N GLY A 80 8.22 -19.81 2.00
CA GLY A 80 8.19 -18.66 1.09
C GLY A 80 8.45 -19.05 -0.37
N GLU A 81 9.35 -20.02 -0.62
CA GLU A 81 9.60 -20.53 -1.97
C GLU A 81 8.32 -21.15 -2.57
N LYS A 82 7.64 -21.99 -1.78
CA LYS A 82 6.38 -22.63 -2.21
C LYS A 82 5.31 -21.58 -2.55
N PHE A 83 5.27 -20.49 -1.80
CA PHE A 83 4.35 -19.38 -2.06
C PHE A 83 4.67 -18.68 -3.38
N LEU A 84 5.95 -18.40 -3.66
CA LEU A 84 6.35 -17.80 -4.94
C LEU A 84 6.06 -18.73 -6.12
N ARG A 85 6.34 -20.02 -5.97
CA ARG A 85 6.04 -21.04 -6.98
C ARG A 85 4.54 -21.13 -7.27
N GLU A 86 3.70 -21.07 -6.25
CA GLU A 86 2.24 -21.04 -6.42
C GLU A 86 1.77 -19.79 -7.17
N ARG A 87 2.51 -18.68 -7.07
CA ARG A 87 2.28 -17.45 -7.84
C ARG A 87 2.87 -17.49 -9.24
N GLY A 88 3.56 -18.57 -9.62
CA GLY A 88 4.31 -18.68 -10.87
C GLY A 88 5.59 -17.85 -10.90
N LEU A 89 5.93 -17.14 -9.81
CA LEU A 89 7.10 -16.28 -9.71
C LEU A 89 8.38 -17.10 -9.53
N PRO A 90 9.55 -16.57 -9.95
CA PRO A 90 10.83 -17.22 -9.70
C PRO A 90 11.05 -17.55 -8.21
N ILE A 91 11.80 -18.61 -7.92
CA ILE A 91 12.05 -19.04 -6.54
C ILE A 91 13.10 -18.19 -5.80
N THR A 92 13.88 -17.42 -6.56
CA THR A 92 14.93 -16.53 -6.06
C THR A 92 14.49 -15.08 -6.24
N PRO A 93 13.81 -14.47 -5.25
CA PRO A 93 13.40 -13.08 -5.34
C PRO A 93 14.59 -12.13 -5.18
N PRO A 94 14.42 -10.83 -5.52
CA PRO A 94 15.43 -9.81 -5.27
C PRO A 94 15.87 -9.78 -3.79
N ALA A 95 17.10 -9.34 -3.53
CA ALA A 95 17.70 -9.31 -2.19
C ALA A 95 16.94 -8.43 -1.18
N SER A 96 16.06 -7.54 -1.65
CA SER A 96 15.13 -6.74 -0.85
C SER A 96 13.91 -7.53 -0.35
N ILE A 97 13.82 -8.82 -0.69
CA ILE A 97 12.84 -9.79 -0.17
C ILE A 97 13.56 -10.89 0.60
N ARG A 98 13.07 -11.17 1.81
CA ARG A 98 13.59 -12.25 2.67
C ARG A 98 12.45 -13.03 3.31
N PHE A 99 12.79 -14.10 4.01
CA PHE A 99 11.83 -14.92 4.74
C PHE A 99 12.11 -14.89 6.24
N LEU A 100 11.05 -14.73 7.03
CA LEU A 100 11.08 -14.84 8.48
C LEU A 100 10.27 -16.08 8.89
N PRO A 101 10.90 -17.14 9.44
CA PRO A 101 10.21 -18.41 9.73
C PRO A 101 9.08 -18.30 10.76
N SER A 102 9.19 -17.34 11.67
CA SER A 102 8.25 -17.19 12.77
C SER A 102 8.15 -15.73 13.22
N TYR A 103 6.96 -15.17 13.12
CA TYR A 103 6.62 -13.86 13.67
C TYR A 103 5.30 -13.92 14.42
N ARG A 104 5.26 -13.43 15.66
CA ARG A 104 4.05 -13.42 16.48
C ARG A 104 3.02 -12.43 15.90
N TYR A 105 1.96 -12.95 15.30
CA TYR A 105 0.91 -12.14 14.68
C TYR A 105 0.11 -11.34 15.71
N ASP A 106 -0.29 -11.98 16.80
CA ASP A 106 -1.06 -11.37 17.89
C ASP A 106 -0.27 -11.49 19.20
N ARG A 107 0.10 -10.34 19.76
CA ARG A 107 0.87 -10.26 21.01
C ARG A 107 0.11 -10.85 22.21
N ARG A 108 -1.22 -10.86 22.17
CA ARG A 108 -2.09 -11.36 23.25
C ARG A 108 -2.32 -12.87 23.16
N ARG A 109 -2.05 -13.49 21.99
CA ARG A 109 -2.23 -14.94 21.79
C ARG A 109 -0.86 -15.63 21.68
N PRO A 110 -0.48 -16.50 22.64
CA PRO A 110 0.84 -17.14 22.65
C PRO A 110 1.16 -17.97 21.39
N ARG A 111 0.15 -18.61 20.78
CA ARG A 111 0.28 -19.50 19.61
C ARG A 111 -0.13 -18.83 18.30
N SER A 112 0.19 -17.55 18.13
CA SER A 112 -0.13 -16.77 16.92
C SER A 112 1.06 -16.58 15.97
N ALA A 113 2.13 -17.37 16.15
CA ALA A 113 3.31 -17.25 15.29
C ALA A 113 3.02 -17.75 13.88
N LEU A 114 3.37 -16.94 12.88
CA LEU A 114 3.17 -17.24 11.47
C LEU A 114 4.48 -17.00 10.69
N PRO A 115 4.79 -17.83 9.69
CA PRO A 115 5.85 -17.53 8.74
C PRO A 115 5.46 -16.32 7.88
N CYS A 116 6.43 -15.51 7.47
CA CYS A 116 6.17 -14.39 6.57
C CYS A 116 7.30 -14.13 5.58
N LEU A 117 6.92 -13.71 4.37
CA LEU A 117 7.83 -12.96 3.52
C LEU A 117 7.97 -11.55 4.08
N ILE A 118 9.17 -10.99 4.00
CA ILE A 118 9.43 -9.62 4.41
C ILE A 118 10.03 -8.83 3.25
N ALA A 119 9.47 -7.65 3.00
CA ALA A 119 9.91 -6.73 1.97
C ALA A 119 10.55 -5.50 2.61
N ALA A 120 11.80 -5.18 2.25
CA ALA A 120 12.51 -4.02 2.77
C ALA A 120 12.02 -2.73 2.12
N ALA A 121 11.50 -1.80 2.92
CA ALA A 121 11.20 -0.45 2.49
C ALA A 121 12.42 0.46 2.70
N GLN A 122 12.91 1.02 1.60
CA GLN A 122 14.14 1.80 1.56
C GLN A 122 13.84 3.28 1.30
N ALA A 123 14.43 4.14 2.12
CA ALA A 123 14.47 5.58 1.90
C ALA A 123 15.29 5.91 0.63
N PRO A 124 15.23 7.16 0.12
CA PRO A 124 16.10 7.60 -0.98
C PRO A 124 17.59 7.35 -0.72
N THR A 125 18.02 7.46 0.54
CA THR A 125 19.38 7.14 1.02
C THR A 125 19.74 5.64 0.98
N ARG A 126 18.84 4.79 0.48
CA ARG A 126 18.90 3.31 0.49
C ARG A 126 18.85 2.65 1.86
N GLU A 127 18.79 3.42 2.94
CA GLU A 127 18.61 2.89 4.28
C GLU A 127 17.25 2.21 4.42
N ILE A 128 17.22 1.03 5.04
CA ILE A 128 15.98 0.33 5.39
C ILE A 128 15.32 1.08 6.55
N VAL A 129 14.18 1.71 6.31
CA VAL A 129 13.41 2.43 7.34
C VAL A 129 12.21 1.65 7.83
N GLY A 130 11.76 0.66 7.05
CA GLY A 130 10.69 -0.23 7.44
C GLY A 130 10.72 -1.55 6.68
N ILE A 131 9.83 -2.45 7.07
CA ILE A 131 9.55 -3.69 6.33
C ILE A 131 8.04 -3.90 6.23
N GLN A 132 7.58 -4.53 5.15
CA GLN A 132 6.24 -5.09 5.09
C GLN A 132 6.33 -6.61 5.26
N LEU A 133 5.63 -7.14 6.26
CA LEU A 133 5.40 -8.56 6.47
C LEU A 133 4.21 -8.99 5.61
N THR A 134 4.37 -10.07 4.86
CA THR A 134 3.25 -10.82 4.24
C THR A 134 3.18 -12.18 4.91
N PHE A 135 2.18 -12.36 5.78
CA PHE A 135 1.97 -13.60 6.52
C PHE A 135 1.51 -14.70 5.58
N LEU A 136 2.12 -15.88 5.71
CA LEU A 136 1.85 -17.03 4.86
C LEU A 136 1.08 -18.09 5.64
N HIS A 137 0.15 -18.75 4.95
CA HIS A 137 -0.46 -19.94 5.49
C HIS A 137 0.62 -21.05 5.63
N PRO A 138 0.60 -21.88 6.67
CA PRO A 138 1.62 -22.92 6.88
C PRO A 138 1.77 -23.90 5.70
N CYS A 139 0.71 -24.10 4.91
CA CYS A 139 0.78 -24.91 3.69
C CYS A 139 1.64 -24.29 2.57
N GLY A 140 1.97 -23.00 2.66
CA GLY A 140 2.78 -22.25 1.70
C GLY A 140 2.12 -21.88 0.38
N ARG A 141 0.82 -22.16 0.18
CA ARG A 141 0.14 -21.88 -1.09
C ARG A 141 -0.61 -20.55 -1.14
N ARG A 142 -0.86 -19.95 0.03
CA ARG A 142 -1.63 -18.72 0.14
C ARG A 142 -1.13 -17.87 1.29
N LYS A 143 -1.62 -16.63 1.34
CA LYS A 143 -1.48 -15.75 2.50
C LYS A 143 -2.19 -16.38 3.70
N ALA A 144 -1.78 -16.03 4.91
CA ALA A 144 -2.39 -16.56 6.13
C ALA A 144 -3.86 -16.15 6.22
N ASP A 145 -4.68 -17.03 6.79
CA ASP A 145 -6.12 -16.80 7.01
C ASP A 145 -6.31 -15.95 8.29
N VAL A 146 -5.94 -14.67 8.18
CA VAL A 146 -6.02 -13.67 9.26
C VAL A 146 -6.60 -12.38 8.72
N GLU A 147 -7.17 -11.55 9.60
CA GLU A 147 -7.82 -10.28 9.24
C GLU A 147 -6.91 -9.37 8.40
N PHE A 148 -5.66 -9.20 8.84
CA PHE A 148 -4.66 -8.40 8.13
C PHE A 148 -3.47 -9.28 7.71
N PRO A 149 -3.46 -9.86 6.51
CA PRO A 149 -2.39 -10.74 6.04
C PRO A 149 -1.09 -9.99 5.68
N ARG A 150 -1.13 -8.65 5.66
CA ARG A 150 0.04 -7.78 5.50
C ARG A 150 0.17 -6.83 6.68
N ARG A 151 1.40 -6.54 7.11
CA ARG A 151 1.67 -5.59 8.20
C ARG A 151 2.98 -4.84 7.99
N ALA A 152 2.94 -3.52 8.11
CA ALA A 152 4.13 -2.69 8.13
C ALA A 152 4.78 -2.65 9.52
N ILE A 153 6.11 -2.68 9.55
CA ILE A 153 6.94 -2.42 10.73
C ILE A 153 7.92 -1.31 10.37
N GLY A 154 8.01 -0.28 11.22
CA GLY A 154 8.75 0.95 10.97
C GLY A 154 7.95 2.00 10.20
N PRO A 155 8.42 3.26 10.18
CA PRO A 155 7.80 4.33 9.42
C PRO A 155 8.10 4.14 7.93
N LEU A 156 7.14 3.59 7.19
CA LEU A 156 7.30 3.44 5.74
C LEU A 156 7.40 4.81 5.05
N GLY A 157 6.72 5.86 5.51
CA GLY A 157 6.89 7.24 5.03
C GLY A 157 6.93 7.34 3.50
N ALA A 158 7.95 8.00 2.95
CA ALA A 158 8.21 8.09 1.51
C ALA A 158 9.04 6.92 0.93
N ALA A 159 9.35 5.90 1.74
CA ALA A 159 10.15 4.75 1.33
C ALA A 159 9.36 3.79 0.43
N MET A 160 10.09 3.05 -0.39
CA MET A 160 9.55 2.05 -1.29
C MET A 160 10.36 0.75 -1.21
N LEU A 161 9.72 -0.35 -1.57
CA LEU A 161 10.45 -1.57 -1.91
C LEU A 161 11.08 -1.41 -3.29
N ARG A 162 12.40 -1.40 -3.34
CA ARG A 162 13.15 -1.34 -4.60
C ARG A 162 13.56 -2.75 -5.01
N LEU A 163 12.99 -3.25 -6.10
CA LEU A 163 13.28 -4.60 -6.64
C LEU A 163 14.47 -4.63 -7.59
N ALA A 164 14.80 -3.48 -8.17
CA ALA A 164 15.93 -3.28 -9.07
C ALA A 164 16.53 -1.87 -8.86
N PRO A 165 17.78 -1.64 -9.31
CA PRO A 165 18.33 -0.29 -9.40
C PRO A 165 17.42 0.64 -10.23
N ALA A 166 17.48 1.94 -9.96
CA ALA A 166 16.82 2.91 -10.82
C ALA A 166 17.46 2.86 -12.22
N ALA A 167 16.64 2.90 -13.27
CA ALA A 167 17.12 3.16 -14.61
C ALA A 167 16.89 4.64 -14.94
N PRO A 168 17.80 5.29 -15.67
CA PRO A 168 17.55 6.64 -16.16
C PRO A 168 16.27 6.69 -16.99
N ALA A 169 15.50 7.77 -16.83
CA ALA A 169 14.31 8.12 -17.59
C ALA A 169 13.07 7.22 -17.46
N ARG A 170 13.18 5.97 -17.00
CA ARG A 170 12.03 5.03 -16.95
C ARG A 170 12.01 4.19 -15.69
N GLY A 171 10.84 4.08 -15.09
CA GLY A 171 10.56 3.18 -13.98
C GLY A 171 9.09 2.86 -13.85
N GLY A 172 8.79 1.76 -13.18
CA GLY A 172 7.45 1.34 -12.84
C GLY A 172 7.19 1.43 -11.35
N ILE A 173 5.92 1.62 -10.99
CA ILE A 173 5.47 1.49 -9.61
C ILE A 173 4.23 0.60 -9.54
N ALA A 174 4.13 -0.20 -8.49
CA ALA A 174 2.95 -1.00 -8.17
C ALA A 174 2.65 -0.95 -6.68
N GLU A 175 1.47 -1.40 -6.28
CA GLU A 175 1.04 -1.35 -4.88
C GLU A 175 1.79 -2.36 -3.99
N GLY A 176 1.97 -3.58 -4.49
CA GLY A 176 2.51 -4.72 -3.74
C GLY A 176 3.73 -5.35 -4.37
N PHE A 177 4.50 -6.08 -3.57
CA PHE A 177 5.68 -6.82 -4.01
C PHE A 177 5.38 -7.76 -5.19
N GLU A 178 4.36 -8.62 -5.05
CA GLU A 178 4.07 -9.66 -6.06
C GLU A 178 3.78 -9.03 -7.43
N LYS A 179 2.96 -7.97 -7.46
CA LYS A 179 2.60 -7.22 -8.67
C LYS A 179 3.79 -6.49 -9.27
N ALA A 180 4.55 -5.76 -8.43
CA ALA A 180 5.74 -5.04 -8.88
C ALA A 180 6.74 -6.00 -9.52
N TRP A 181 6.97 -7.15 -8.90
CA TRP A 181 7.92 -8.11 -9.41
C TRP A 181 7.44 -8.79 -10.69
N ALA A 182 6.17 -9.19 -10.76
CA ALA A 182 5.55 -9.72 -11.98
C ALA A 182 5.65 -8.72 -13.15
N ALA A 183 5.33 -7.45 -12.92
CA ALA A 183 5.47 -6.40 -13.93
C ALA A 183 6.92 -6.23 -14.39
N GLN A 184 7.89 -6.20 -13.46
CA GLN A 184 9.31 -6.14 -13.81
C GLN A 184 9.74 -7.32 -14.70
N LEU A 185 9.27 -8.54 -14.39
CA LEU A 185 9.57 -9.73 -15.17
C LEU A 185 8.91 -9.70 -16.56
N LEU A 186 7.68 -9.19 -16.66
CA LEU A 186 6.96 -9.09 -17.94
C LEU A 186 7.54 -8.01 -18.85
N PHE A 187 7.88 -6.84 -18.33
CA PHE A 187 8.16 -5.65 -19.15
C PHE A 187 9.63 -5.22 -19.16
N GLY A 188 10.49 -5.84 -18.34
CA GLY A 188 11.92 -5.61 -18.33
C GLY A 188 12.37 -4.23 -17.82
N GLU A 189 11.45 -3.41 -17.29
CA GLU A 189 11.79 -2.12 -16.66
C GLU A 189 11.86 -2.26 -15.13
N PRO A 190 12.65 -1.44 -14.42
CA PRO A 190 12.68 -1.47 -12.96
C PRO A 190 11.31 -1.13 -12.39
N VAL A 191 10.75 -2.00 -11.53
CA VAL A 191 9.45 -1.72 -10.89
C VAL A 191 9.58 -1.77 -9.37
N TRP A 192 9.10 -0.74 -8.70
CA TRP A 192 9.14 -0.65 -7.24
C TRP A 192 7.75 -0.79 -6.63
N ALA A 193 7.67 -1.28 -5.40
CA ALA A 193 6.40 -1.36 -4.70
C ALA A 193 6.24 -0.24 -3.67
N THR A 194 5.08 0.42 -3.68
CA THR A 194 4.71 1.42 -2.68
C THR A 194 4.44 0.79 -1.32
N LEU A 195 4.10 -0.50 -1.29
CA LEU A 195 3.69 -1.27 -0.10
C LEU A 195 2.36 -0.79 0.51
N GLY A 196 1.44 -0.34 -0.35
CA GLY A 196 0.06 0.04 -0.02
C GLY A 196 -0.53 1.02 -1.02
N ALA A 197 -1.82 0.86 -1.34
CA ALA A 197 -2.50 1.68 -2.36
C ALA A 197 -2.50 3.17 -2.03
N ASP A 198 -2.78 3.52 -0.78
CA ASP A 198 -2.83 4.92 -0.33
C ASP A 198 -1.45 5.61 -0.31
N ARG A 199 -0.38 4.88 -0.65
CA ARG A 199 1.00 5.39 -0.59
C ARG A 199 1.48 5.97 -1.92
N PHE A 200 0.73 5.87 -3.01
CA PHE A 200 1.15 6.44 -4.30
C PHE A 200 1.49 7.92 -4.20
N GLY A 201 0.71 8.72 -3.48
CA GLY A 201 0.94 10.18 -3.33
C GLY A 201 2.01 10.60 -2.32
N VAL A 202 2.68 9.67 -1.64
CA VAL A 202 3.70 10.00 -0.61
C VAL A 202 5.07 9.39 -0.88
N VAL A 203 5.17 8.43 -1.80
CA VAL A 203 6.44 7.75 -2.10
C VAL A 203 7.37 8.65 -2.91
N ASN A 204 8.67 8.55 -2.64
CA ASN A 204 9.68 9.31 -3.36
C ASN A 204 10.33 8.46 -4.48
N TRP A 205 10.21 8.91 -5.73
CA TRP A 205 10.92 8.35 -6.88
C TRP A 205 12.19 9.17 -7.19
N PRO A 206 13.17 8.60 -7.90
CA PRO A 206 14.41 9.30 -8.21
C PRO A 206 14.15 10.42 -9.20
N ASN A 207 14.83 11.55 -9.02
CA ASN A 207 14.72 12.71 -9.91
C ASN A 207 15.12 12.38 -11.35
N GLU A 208 15.89 11.32 -11.56
CA GLU A 208 16.33 10.84 -12.86
C GLU A 208 15.22 10.15 -13.67
N VAL A 209 14.06 9.85 -13.06
CA VAL A 209 12.92 9.21 -13.73
C VAL A 209 11.99 10.27 -14.32
N THR A 210 12.00 10.37 -15.64
CA THR A 210 11.13 11.30 -16.40
C THR A 210 9.84 10.65 -16.90
N ARG A 211 9.74 9.32 -16.85
CA ARG A 211 8.54 8.55 -17.19
C ARG A 211 8.27 7.44 -16.19
N VAL A 212 7.06 7.43 -15.63
CA VAL A 212 6.60 6.42 -14.67
C VAL A 212 5.47 5.59 -15.28
N THR A 213 5.57 4.27 -15.21
CA THR A 213 4.44 3.36 -15.48
C THR A 213 3.81 2.92 -14.16
N ILE A 214 2.54 3.23 -13.93
CA ILE A 214 1.79 2.72 -12.78
C ILE A 214 1.12 1.41 -13.18
N TYR A 215 1.54 0.32 -12.55
CA TYR A 215 0.93 -1.00 -12.67
C TYR A 215 -0.21 -1.10 -11.62
N ALA A 216 -1.37 -0.57 -12.00
CA ALA A 216 -2.53 -0.40 -11.13
C ALA A 216 -3.41 -1.66 -11.10
N ASP A 217 -4.19 -1.77 -10.02
CA ASP A 217 -5.30 -2.73 -9.99
C ASP A 217 -6.46 -2.19 -10.85
N ASN A 218 -7.14 -3.11 -11.54
CA ASN A 218 -8.35 -2.78 -12.29
C ASN A 218 -9.57 -2.70 -11.35
N ASP A 219 -9.52 -1.77 -10.42
CA ASP A 219 -10.61 -1.41 -9.53
C ASP A 219 -10.69 0.11 -9.33
N ALA A 220 -11.84 0.59 -8.83
CA ALA A 220 -12.06 2.02 -8.69
C ALA A 220 -11.02 2.71 -7.77
N PRO A 221 -10.63 2.15 -6.60
CA PRO A 221 -9.61 2.75 -5.75
C PRO A 221 -8.22 2.81 -6.41
N GLY A 222 -7.78 1.72 -7.05
CA GLY A 222 -6.48 1.61 -7.69
C GLY A 222 -6.33 2.57 -8.87
N LEU A 223 -7.32 2.61 -9.76
CA LEU A 223 -7.32 3.54 -10.89
C LEU A 223 -7.44 5.00 -10.44
N LYS A 224 -8.24 5.28 -9.41
CA LYS A 224 -8.34 6.63 -8.82
C LYS A 224 -6.99 7.09 -8.29
N ALA A 225 -6.31 6.26 -7.49
CA ALA A 225 -4.98 6.59 -6.96
C ALA A 225 -3.94 6.79 -8.06
N ALA A 226 -3.97 5.98 -9.13
CA ALA A 226 -3.07 6.13 -10.28
C ALA A 226 -3.30 7.44 -11.06
N ARG A 227 -4.56 7.82 -11.27
CA ARG A 227 -4.92 9.07 -11.95
C ARG A 227 -4.62 10.30 -11.10
N GLU A 228 -4.86 10.22 -9.78
CA GLU A 228 -4.47 11.26 -8.82
C GLU A 228 -2.95 11.47 -8.81
N PHE A 229 -2.17 10.38 -8.83
CA PHE A 229 -0.71 10.46 -8.99
C PHE A 229 -0.32 11.18 -10.28
N ARG A 230 -0.93 10.79 -11.43
CA ARG A 230 -0.67 11.46 -12.71
C ARG A 230 -0.98 12.96 -12.66
N ALA A 231 -2.08 13.35 -12.02
CA ALA A 231 -2.48 14.75 -11.88
C ALA A 231 -1.54 15.55 -10.95
N ALA A 232 -1.00 14.90 -9.90
CA ALA A 232 -0.10 15.52 -8.94
C ALA A 232 1.33 15.73 -9.48
N HIS A 233 1.71 15.00 -10.54
CA HIS A 233 3.07 14.99 -11.10
C HIS A 233 3.09 15.32 -12.61
N PRO A 234 2.62 16.51 -13.02
CA PRO A 234 2.59 16.92 -14.43
C PRO A 234 3.99 17.04 -15.06
N GLU A 235 5.05 17.16 -14.24
CA GLU A 235 6.44 17.19 -14.65
C GLU A 235 6.99 15.82 -15.10
N VAL A 236 6.26 14.73 -14.82
CA VAL A 236 6.65 13.35 -15.16
C VAL A 236 5.64 12.76 -16.14
N GLY A 237 6.12 12.09 -17.20
CA GLY A 237 5.24 11.34 -18.09
C GLY A 237 4.67 10.11 -17.39
N VAL A 238 3.39 10.10 -17.02
CA VAL A 238 2.76 8.96 -16.34
C VAL A 238 1.91 8.13 -17.30
N ARG A 239 2.26 6.85 -17.43
CA ARG A 239 1.41 5.81 -18.04
C ARG A 239 0.70 5.02 -16.95
N ILE A 240 -0.55 4.63 -17.16
CA ILE A 240 -1.25 3.73 -16.26
C ILE A 240 -1.55 2.44 -17.02
N ARG A 241 -1.12 1.30 -16.49
CA ARG A 241 -1.40 -0.03 -17.04
C ARG A 241 -2.17 -0.86 -16.03
N PHE A 242 -3.22 -1.52 -16.49
CA PHE A 242 -4.01 -2.45 -15.69
C PHE A 242 -4.54 -3.60 -16.56
N CYS A 243 -4.89 -4.72 -15.94
CA CYS A 243 -5.40 -5.88 -16.67
C CYS A 243 -6.83 -5.64 -17.15
N ALA A 244 -7.14 -5.96 -18.39
CA ALA A 244 -8.47 -5.77 -18.98
C ALA A 244 -9.55 -6.65 -18.29
N ALA A 245 -9.17 -7.85 -17.85
CA ALA A 245 -10.06 -8.75 -17.14
C ALA A 245 -10.25 -8.30 -15.68
N GLU A 246 -11.51 -8.27 -15.23
CA GLU A 246 -11.86 -7.93 -13.86
C GLU A 246 -11.27 -8.93 -12.86
N GLY A 247 -10.77 -8.43 -11.72
CA GLY A 247 -10.16 -9.26 -10.67
C GLY A 247 -8.81 -9.87 -11.03
N GLN A 248 -8.27 -9.59 -12.22
CA GLN A 248 -6.91 -9.96 -12.62
C GLN A 248 -5.92 -8.85 -12.24
N ASP A 249 -4.83 -9.22 -11.60
CA ASP A 249 -3.68 -8.36 -11.29
C ASP A 249 -2.43 -8.88 -12.01
N PHE A 250 -1.32 -8.14 -11.91
CA PHE A 250 -0.09 -8.47 -12.62
C PHE A 250 0.54 -9.81 -12.20
N ASP A 251 0.43 -10.24 -10.94
CA ASP A 251 0.94 -11.57 -10.54
C ASP A 251 0.09 -12.71 -11.10
N LYS A 252 -1.24 -12.56 -11.15
CA LYS A 252 -2.10 -13.53 -11.85
C LYS A 252 -1.87 -13.51 -13.36
N LEU A 253 -1.66 -12.34 -13.96
CA LEU A 253 -1.35 -12.21 -15.38
C LEU A 253 -0.07 -12.95 -15.72
N TYR A 254 1.02 -12.68 -14.99
CA TYR A 254 2.30 -13.34 -15.19
C TYR A 254 2.18 -14.86 -15.17
N LYS A 255 1.45 -15.41 -14.19
CA LYS A 255 1.17 -16.85 -14.12
C LYS A 255 0.36 -17.34 -15.33
N THR A 256 -0.68 -16.60 -15.71
CA THR A 256 -1.60 -16.99 -16.79
C THR A 256 -0.93 -17.04 -18.15
N VAL A 257 -0.03 -16.09 -18.43
CA VAL A 257 0.71 -16.02 -19.70
C VAL A 257 2.06 -16.73 -19.64
N SER A 258 2.36 -17.41 -18.52
CA SER A 258 3.65 -18.09 -18.29
C SER A 258 4.87 -17.19 -18.53
N GLY A 259 4.75 -15.90 -18.17
CA GLY A 259 5.79 -14.90 -18.39
C GLY A 259 5.94 -14.37 -19.83
N ASP A 260 5.05 -14.73 -20.75
CA ASP A 260 5.06 -14.20 -22.12
C ASP A 260 4.67 -12.72 -22.17
N HIS A 261 5.60 -11.87 -22.60
CA HIS A 261 5.43 -10.43 -22.75
C HIS A 261 4.37 -10.06 -23.80
N GLY A 262 4.38 -10.73 -24.94
CA GLY A 262 3.47 -10.44 -26.06
C GLY A 262 2.03 -10.76 -25.71
N GLU A 263 1.80 -11.90 -25.05
CA GLU A 263 0.47 -12.26 -24.55
C GLU A 263 0.02 -11.41 -23.37
N ALA A 264 0.95 -10.94 -22.53
CA ALA A 264 0.63 -9.96 -21.51
C ALA A 264 0.08 -8.67 -22.11
N LEU A 265 0.77 -8.09 -23.10
CA LEU A 265 0.37 -6.82 -23.73
C LEU A 265 -1.05 -6.85 -24.31
N LYS A 266 -1.47 -7.97 -24.90
CA LYS A 266 -2.83 -8.14 -25.46
C LYS A 266 -3.95 -8.10 -24.41
N ARG A 267 -3.61 -8.25 -23.13
CA ARG A 267 -4.55 -8.32 -22.00
C ARG A 267 -4.50 -7.09 -21.11
N LEU A 268 -3.80 -6.03 -21.52
CA LEU A 268 -3.69 -4.79 -20.76
C LEU A 268 -4.47 -3.67 -21.42
N ILE A 269 -4.90 -2.74 -20.58
CA ILE A 269 -5.36 -1.41 -20.98
C ILE A 269 -4.28 -0.42 -20.54
N GLU A 270 -3.97 0.56 -21.40
CA GLU A 270 -3.04 1.65 -21.14
C GLU A 270 -3.76 3.00 -21.22
N GLU A 271 -3.58 3.85 -20.20
CA GLU A 271 -3.99 5.27 -20.15
C GLU A 271 -2.80 6.23 -20.07
#